data_AF-A0A0A1FGX7-F1
#
_entry.id   AF-A0A0A1FGX7-F1
#
_cell.length_a   1.000
_cell.length_b   1.000
_cell.length_c   1.000
_cell.angle_alpha   90.00
_cell.angle_beta   90.00
_cell.angle_gamma   90.00
#
_symmetry.space_group_name_H-M   'P 1'
#
loop_
_entity.id
_entity.type
_entity.pdbx_description
1 polymer ?
#
loop_
_entity_poly.entity_id
_entity_poly.type
_entity_poly.pdbx_seq_one_letter_code
_entity_poly.pdbx_strand_id
1 'polypeptide(L)'
;MRTKAGVKIGGALMLGLVGSLLAGCGDGGGSTDAAGASQKQLVATAKASVTACAAAWDANTIYVGGNSASANSTNYTANWWTQGNNPVTDSGGSGSGKPWTSTGACGSGTPTPPPVAPPPVTPPPVNPPPAMPGTTTGTINYHLLLGAGSAQDQMVLDGGNYNDLIMSNIIAGVMYGHLVQQYYPGMQFQKDYLYGSIMGQLLQENIETSLYASSSDLIDPSPDQQAVMGAGQGGPYQINNYAADMVSGSYAPAGHSLINYVAIQKNIGYTMATAAQQYTKVTPPSFNNKYYGPMLTAYFHYNDFVALILTGKGTGGWTTPWEPYYDNALANFTKLPNNFLDVLLNVAYNQGYYGTLMTSYSKLGATATAATVASVNAYSSVWGVTDTYQQYPYQVRYYLDQLYGNPIPTTSATTFTTPANHVAFNIPALETVFSNVFQTLAYVNSSGTSVYISAAQAQTAFNSALASVGVAGSATLDLSNGANRAQIFSILETAIGNLETNLNTKFSATTSAQL
;
A
#
# COMPACT_ATOMS: atom_id res chain seq x y z
N MET A 1 1.22 -23.99 -0.95
CA MET A 1 0.21 -24.26 0.10
C MET A 1 0.46 -23.30 1.25
N ARG A 2 -0.42 -22.33 1.46
CA ARG A 2 -0.37 -21.44 2.64
C ARG A 2 -1.18 -22.10 3.77
N THR A 3 -0.49 -22.54 4.80
CA THR A 3 -1.02 -22.71 6.16
C THR A 3 -0.07 -21.97 7.09
N LYS A 4 -0.33 -20.68 7.36
CA LYS A 4 0.30 -20.00 8.50
C LYS A 4 -0.61 -20.22 9.70
N ALA A 5 -0.37 -21.33 10.40
CA ALA A 5 -0.85 -21.52 11.76
C ALA A 5 -0.17 -20.48 12.66
N GLY A 6 -0.96 -19.80 13.48
CA GLY A 6 -0.47 -18.82 14.45
C GLY A 6 0.54 -19.45 15.40
N VAL A 7 1.79 -18.99 15.34
CA VAL A 7 2.80 -19.29 16.35
C VAL A 7 2.74 -18.18 17.40
N LYS A 8 2.03 -18.44 18.50
CA LYS A 8 2.25 -17.73 19.76
C LYS A 8 3.63 -18.12 20.27
N ILE A 9 4.59 -17.20 20.22
CA ILE A 9 5.86 -17.36 20.95
C ILE A 9 5.63 -16.84 22.37
N GLY A 10 5.71 -17.78 23.31
CA GLY A 10 5.49 -17.56 24.73
C GLY A 10 6.60 -16.75 25.38
N GLY A 11 6.19 -15.86 26.28
CA GLY A 11 7.04 -15.35 27.33
C GLY A 11 7.26 -16.40 28.42
N ALA A 12 8.51 -16.60 28.81
CA ALA A 12 8.89 -16.97 30.17
C ALA A 12 9.32 -15.66 30.84
N LEU A 13 8.99 -15.33 32.08
CA LEU A 13 9.13 -16.12 33.30
C LEU A 13 8.37 -15.37 34.42
N MET A 14 7.49 -16.02 35.20
CA MET A 14 7.25 -15.69 36.61
C MET A 14 6.46 -16.81 37.30
N LEU A 15 7.00 -17.28 38.42
CA LEU A 15 6.52 -18.34 39.30
C LEU A 15 5.18 -18.01 39.99
N GLY A 16 4.36 -19.03 40.27
CA GLY A 16 3.20 -18.91 41.17
C GLY A 16 2.31 -20.15 41.33
N LEU A 17 2.83 -21.17 42.01
CA LEU A 17 2.20 -22.18 42.91
C LEU A 17 0.64 -22.36 43.04
N VAL A 18 0.27 -23.66 43.08
CA VAL A 18 -0.85 -24.41 43.73
C VAL A 18 -2.25 -24.47 43.09
N GLY A 19 -2.79 -25.70 42.97
CA GLY A 19 -4.23 -25.97 43.13
C GLY A 19 -4.81 -27.11 42.30
N SER A 20 -5.08 -28.26 42.94
CA SER A 20 -5.45 -29.55 42.38
C SER A 20 -6.95 -29.75 42.00
N LEU A 21 -7.21 -30.82 41.21
CA LEU A 21 -8.45 -31.65 41.09
C LEU A 21 -9.65 -30.97 40.37
N LEU A 22 -10.52 -31.62 39.58
CA LEU A 22 -11.10 -32.97 39.61
C LEU A 22 -11.78 -33.28 38.25
N ALA A 23 -11.94 -34.57 37.93
CA ALA A 23 -12.61 -35.12 36.74
C ALA A 23 -14.15 -35.09 36.82
N GLY A 24 -14.82 -35.20 35.66
CA GLY A 24 -16.24 -35.55 35.59
C GLY A 24 -16.82 -35.56 34.17
N CYS A 25 -17.01 -36.75 33.60
CA CYS A 25 -17.88 -37.00 32.44
C CYS A 25 -19.36 -37.04 32.87
N GLY A 26 -20.30 -36.76 31.96
CA GLY A 26 -21.72 -37.03 32.15
C GLY A 26 -22.59 -36.68 30.93
N ASP A 27 -23.14 -37.72 30.31
CA ASP A 27 -24.09 -37.73 29.18
C ASP A 27 -25.55 -37.35 29.55
N GLY A 28 -26.35 -37.07 28.52
CA GLY A 28 -27.83 -37.11 28.50
C GLY A 28 -28.44 -35.78 28.05
N GLY A 29 -29.39 -35.66 27.12
CA GLY A 29 -30.31 -36.61 26.51
C GLY A 29 -31.71 -35.96 26.41
N GLY A 30 -32.35 -36.05 25.24
CA GLY A 30 -33.75 -35.67 24.98
C GLY A 30 -33.95 -34.22 24.51
N SER A 31 -34.95 -33.82 23.72
CA SER A 31 -36.06 -34.42 22.97
C SER A 31 -36.90 -33.22 22.48
N THR A 32 -37.50 -33.24 21.29
CA THR A 32 -38.96 -33.09 21.05
C THR A 32 -39.29 -32.67 19.62
N ASP A 33 -40.30 -33.36 19.10
CA ASP A 33 -40.87 -33.31 17.76
C ASP A 33 -41.70 -32.05 17.47
N ALA A 34 -41.78 -31.68 16.18
CA ALA A 34 -42.72 -30.72 15.64
C ALA A 34 -43.71 -31.42 14.68
N ALA A 35 -45.00 -31.18 14.94
CA ALA A 35 -46.14 -31.73 14.22
C ALA A 35 -46.31 -31.12 12.81
N GLY A 36 -46.68 -31.97 11.85
CA GLY A 36 -47.10 -31.58 10.50
C GLY A 36 -48.62 -31.39 10.38
N ALA A 37 -49.03 -30.62 9.37
CA ALA A 37 -50.36 -30.69 8.78
C ALA A 37 -50.32 -30.26 7.31
N SER A 38 -50.72 -31.19 6.43
CA SER A 38 -50.93 -31.00 4.98
C SER A 38 -52.33 -30.46 4.71
N GLN A 39 -52.50 -29.52 3.77
CA GLN A 39 -53.80 -29.17 3.17
C GLN A 39 -53.71 -29.01 1.65
N LYS A 40 -54.83 -29.34 1.00
CA LYS A 40 -55.02 -29.76 -0.38
C LYS A 40 -55.07 -28.62 -1.41
N GLN A 41 -54.70 -29.02 -2.61
CA GLN A 41 -54.73 -28.40 -3.93
C GLN A 41 -56.14 -27.95 -4.40
N LEU A 42 -56.24 -26.69 -4.85
CA LEU A 42 -57.33 -26.13 -5.64
C LEU A 42 -56.76 -25.72 -7.01
N VAL A 43 -57.34 -26.26 -8.08
CA VAL A 43 -56.92 -26.05 -9.48
C VAL A 43 -57.71 -24.87 -10.04
N ALA A 44 -57.00 -23.76 -10.31
CA ALA A 44 -57.50 -22.66 -11.13
C ALA A 44 -56.66 -22.61 -12.41
N THR A 45 -57.30 -22.80 -13.55
CA THR A 45 -56.72 -22.64 -14.90
C THR A 45 -56.52 -21.16 -15.20
N ALA A 46 -55.44 -20.59 -14.66
CA ALA A 46 -54.90 -19.32 -15.13
C ALA A 46 -54.15 -19.58 -16.44
N LYS A 47 -54.53 -18.86 -17.50
CA LYS A 47 -53.73 -18.74 -18.72
C LYS A 47 -52.40 -18.10 -18.29
N ALA A 48 -51.34 -18.89 -18.15
CA ALA A 48 -50.05 -18.42 -17.69
C ALA A 48 -49.51 -17.37 -18.68
N SER A 49 -49.54 -16.10 -18.29
CA SER A 49 -48.72 -15.07 -18.91
C SER A 49 -47.27 -15.42 -18.61
N VAL A 50 -46.56 -15.98 -19.58
CA VAL A 50 -45.13 -16.28 -19.44
C VAL A 50 -44.36 -14.97 -19.25
N THR A 51 -43.49 -14.94 -18.25
CA THR A 51 -42.61 -13.80 -17.98
C THR A 51 -41.75 -13.53 -19.22
N ALA A 52 -41.73 -12.27 -19.68
CA ALA A 52 -40.88 -11.87 -20.79
C ALA A 52 -39.39 -11.99 -20.39
N CYS A 53 -38.52 -12.37 -21.33
CA CYS A 53 -37.09 -12.39 -21.06
C CYS A 53 -36.55 -10.97 -20.92
N ALA A 54 -35.70 -10.76 -19.91
CA ALA A 54 -34.85 -9.58 -19.82
C ALA A 54 -33.83 -9.56 -20.97
N ALA A 55 -33.08 -8.45 -21.10
CA ALA A 55 -31.98 -8.38 -22.06
C ALA A 55 -31.00 -9.56 -21.86
N ALA A 56 -30.45 -10.07 -22.96
CA ALA A 56 -29.48 -11.17 -22.90
C ALA A 56 -28.27 -10.76 -22.06
N TRP A 57 -27.78 -11.66 -21.22
CA TRP A 57 -26.60 -11.44 -20.41
C TRP A 57 -25.36 -11.22 -21.30
N ASP A 58 -24.55 -10.22 -20.95
CA ASP A 58 -23.31 -9.86 -21.63
C ASP A 58 -22.15 -9.82 -20.61
N ALA A 59 -21.07 -10.54 -20.92
CA ALA A 59 -19.91 -10.68 -20.02
C ALA A 59 -19.20 -9.37 -19.71
N ASN A 60 -19.28 -8.38 -20.60
CA ASN A 60 -18.64 -7.07 -20.45
C ASN A 60 -19.54 -6.06 -19.74
N THR A 61 -20.82 -6.37 -19.54
CA THR A 61 -21.76 -5.46 -18.88
C THR A 61 -21.65 -5.58 -17.36
N ILE A 62 -21.60 -4.43 -16.67
CA ILE A 62 -21.67 -4.36 -15.21
C ILE A 62 -23.14 -4.44 -14.77
N TYR A 63 -23.43 -5.38 -13.87
CA TYR A 63 -24.74 -5.54 -13.25
C TYR A 63 -24.62 -5.23 -11.75
N VAL A 64 -25.45 -4.33 -11.23
CA VAL A 64 -25.54 -4.02 -9.79
C VAL A 64 -26.73 -4.75 -9.16
N GLY A 65 -26.79 -4.81 -7.82
CA GLY A 65 -27.85 -5.52 -7.09
C GLY A 65 -29.25 -5.10 -7.56
N GLY A 66 -30.07 -6.08 -7.96
CA GLY A 66 -31.41 -5.89 -8.51
C GLY A 66 -31.50 -5.87 -10.04
N ASN A 67 -30.39 -5.71 -10.76
CA ASN A 67 -30.41 -5.76 -12.23
C ASN A 67 -30.82 -7.15 -12.75
N SER A 68 -31.53 -7.20 -13.88
CA SER A 68 -32.00 -8.45 -14.48
C SER A 68 -31.38 -8.72 -15.85
N ALA A 69 -31.03 -9.98 -16.11
CA ALA A 69 -30.52 -10.45 -17.41
C ALA A 69 -31.11 -11.83 -17.73
N SER A 70 -31.13 -12.22 -19.02
CA SER A 70 -31.58 -13.54 -19.45
C SER A 70 -30.45 -14.38 -20.05
N ALA A 71 -30.46 -15.68 -19.76
CA ALA A 71 -29.59 -16.67 -20.39
C ALA A 71 -30.34 -18.01 -20.46
N ASN A 72 -30.22 -18.74 -21.58
CA ASN A 72 -30.87 -20.05 -21.79
C ASN A 72 -32.37 -20.06 -21.42
N SER A 73 -33.12 -19.06 -21.87
CA SER A 73 -34.56 -18.91 -21.60
C SER A 73 -34.92 -18.84 -20.10
N THR A 74 -34.00 -18.35 -19.28
CA THR A 74 -34.19 -18.12 -17.83
C THR A 74 -33.77 -16.69 -17.50
N ASN A 75 -34.57 -16.01 -16.67
CA ASN A 75 -34.20 -14.71 -16.12
C ASN A 75 -33.41 -14.89 -14.82
N TYR A 76 -32.49 -13.98 -14.58
CA TYR A 76 -31.65 -13.91 -13.39
C TYR A 76 -31.60 -12.50 -12.86
N THR A 77 -31.50 -12.36 -11.54
CA THR A 77 -31.32 -11.09 -10.86
C THR A 77 -29.98 -11.07 -10.15
N ALA A 78 -29.21 -9.99 -10.35
CA ALA A 78 -27.93 -9.80 -9.69
C ALA A 78 -28.14 -9.52 -8.20
N ASN A 79 -27.43 -10.24 -7.34
CA ASN A 79 -27.52 -10.09 -5.89
C ASN A 79 -26.68 -8.90 -5.38
N TRP A 80 -25.58 -8.60 -6.06
CA TRP A 80 -24.68 -7.48 -5.82
C TRP A 80 -23.93 -7.15 -7.13
N TRP A 81 -22.94 -6.26 -7.07
CA TRP A 81 -22.12 -5.91 -8.21
C TRP A 81 -21.45 -7.15 -8.83
N THR A 82 -21.63 -7.37 -10.13
CA THR A 82 -21.04 -8.48 -10.87
C THR A 82 -20.78 -8.09 -12.33
N GLN A 83 -19.65 -8.53 -12.87
CA GLN A 83 -19.24 -8.39 -14.27
C GLN A 83 -18.49 -9.67 -14.65
N GLY A 84 -18.74 -10.20 -15.85
CA GLY A 84 -18.08 -11.42 -16.32
C GLY A 84 -18.56 -12.74 -15.68
N ASN A 85 -19.29 -12.73 -14.56
CA ASN A 85 -19.84 -13.97 -13.97
C ASN A 85 -21.09 -14.42 -14.72
N ASN A 86 -21.03 -15.60 -15.34
CA ASN A 86 -22.12 -16.14 -16.14
C ASN A 86 -23.28 -16.62 -15.24
N PRO A 87 -24.51 -16.09 -15.39
CA PRO A 87 -25.65 -16.46 -14.53
C PRO A 87 -26.03 -17.94 -14.60
N VAL A 88 -25.67 -18.66 -15.66
CA VAL A 88 -25.93 -20.10 -15.79
C VAL A 88 -25.03 -20.93 -14.87
N THR A 89 -23.78 -20.51 -14.64
CA THR A 89 -22.78 -21.23 -13.81
C THR A 89 -22.59 -20.62 -12.43
N ASP A 90 -22.92 -19.34 -12.27
CA ASP A 90 -22.69 -18.54 -11.06
C ASP A 90 -23.99 -18.02 -10.46
N SER A 91 -25.01 -18.88 -10.43
CA SER A 91 -26.25 -18.65 -9.69
C SER A 91 -26.48 -19.64 -8.56
N GLY A 92 -27.26 -19.23 -7.56
CA GLY A 92 -27.67 -20.07 -6.44
C GLY A 92 -28.84 -19.50 -5.67
N GLY A 93 -29.41 -20.29 -4.75
CA GLY A 93 -30.49 -19.82 -3.87
C GLY A 93 -30.02 -18.71 -2.91
N SER A 94 -30.98 -18.07 -2.22
CA SER A 94 -30.67 -17.05 -1.21
C SER A 94 -29.68 -17.59 -0.16
N GLY A 95 -28.60 -16.85 0.10
CA GLY A 95 -27.53 -17.25 1.01
C GLY A 95 -26.41 -18.11 0.41
N SER A 96 -26.44 -18.41 -0.89
CA SER A 96 -25.43 -19.25 -1.57
C SER A 96 -24.08 -18.57 -1.85
N GLY A 97 -23.96 -17.25 -1.63
CA GLY A 97 -22.75 -16.49 -1.98
C GLY A 97 -22.50 -16.34 -3.48
N LYS A 98 -23.48 -16.65 -4.34
CA LYS A 98 -23.39 -16.52 -5.80
C LYS A 98 -23.93 -15.17 -6.29
N PRO A 99 -23.32 -14.56 -7.32
CA PRO A 99 -23.69 -13.22 -7.79
C PRO A 99 -25.09 -13.16 -8.44
N TRP A 100 -25.64 -14.29 -8.88
CA TRP A 100 -26.95 -14.35 -9.53
C TRP A 100 -27.96 -15.21 -8.77
N THR A 101 -29.23 -14.81 -8.79
CA THR A 101 -30.37 -15.64 -8.37
C THR A 101 -31.28 -15.86 -9.58
N SER A 102 -31.63 -17.10 -9.88
CA SER A 102 -32.60 -17.40 -10.96
C SER A 102 -34.01 -16.95 -10.55
N THR A 103 -34.68 -16.22 -11.44
CA THR A 103 -36.08 -15.76 -11.25
C THR A 103 -37.07 -16.55 -12.12
N GLY A 104 -36.62 -17.65 -12.72
CA GLY A 104 -37.44 -18.60 -13.46
C GLY A 104 -37.37 -18.46 -14.98
N ALA A 105 -38.02 -19.39 -15.67
CA ALA A 105 -38.05 -19.45 -17.12
C ALA A 105 -38.73 -18.20 -17.73
N CYS A 106 -38.26 -17.80 -18.90
CA CYS A 106 -38.79 -16.67 -19.66
C CYS A 106 -38.99 -17.03 -21.15
N GLY A 107 -40.00 -16.40 -21.77
CA GLY A 107 -40.27 -16.47 -23.21
C GLY A 107 -41.11 -17.65 -23.73
N SER A 108 -41.94 -17.36 -24.74
CA SER A 108 -42.55 -18.34 -25.67
C SER A 108 -42.69 -17.70 -27.06
N GLY A 109 -41.78 -18.01 -27.98
CA GLY A 109 -41.83 -17.51 -29.36
C GLY A 109 -40.64 -17.98 -30.18
N THR A 110 -40.91 -18.67 -31.28
CA THR A 110 -39.94 -19.28 -32.20
C THR A 110 -39.09 -18.20 -32.89
N PRO A 111 -37.76 -18.24 -32.85
CA PRO A 111 -36.93 -17.28 -33.59
C PRO A 111 -36.80 -17.68 -35.07
N THR A 112 -37.10 -16.72 -35.95
CA THR A 112 -36.70 -16.73 -37.36
C THR A 112 -35.16 -16.62 -37.45
N PRO A 113 -34.46 -17.42 -38.27
CA PRO A 113 -33.01 -17.43 -38.29
C PRO A 113 -32.44 -16.11 -38.87
N PRO A 114 -31.38 -15.54 -38.26
CA PRO A 114 -30.65 -14.41 -38.82
C PRO A 114 -29.77 -14.84 -40.01
N PRO A 115 -29.41 -13.93 -40.93
CA PRO A 115 -28.60 -14.25 -42.10
C PRO A 115 -27.19 -14.72 -41.70
N VAL A 116 -26.69 -15.75 -42.40
CA VAL A 116 -25.39 -16.38 -42.19
C VAL A 116 -24.25 -15.37 -42.44
N ALA A 117 -23.43 -15.12 -41.43
CA ALA A 117 -22.18 -14.37 -41.55
C ALA A 117 -21.06 -15.25 -42.17
N PRO A 118 -20.13 -14.67 -42.95
CA PRO A 118 -18.98 -15.38 -43.51
C PRO A 118 -18.04 -15.90 -42.40
N PRO A 119 -17.20 -16.92 -42.68
CA PRO A 119 -16.37 -17.58 -41.68
C PRO A 119 -15.38 -16.59 -41.01
N PRO A 120 -15.03 -16.82 -39.73
CA PRO A 120 -14.18 -15.93 -38.97
C PRO A 120 -12.77 -15.91 -39.56
N VAL A 121 -12.37 -14.74 -40.06
CA VAL A 121 -10.96 -14.42 -40.19
C VAL A 121 -10.42 -14.24 -38.77
N THR A 122 -9.45 -15.05 -38.38
CA THR A 122 -8.64 -14.81 -37.18
C THR A 122 -8.05 -13.40 -37.28
N PRO A 123 -8.36 -12.48 -36.36
CA PRO A 123 -7.64 -11.22 -36.32
C PRO A 123 -6.15 -11.54 -36.15
N PRO A 124 -5.23 -10.86 -36.87
CA PRO A 124 -3.84 -10.86 -36.46
C PRO A 124 -3.76 -10.39 -34.99
N PRO A 125 -2.72 -10.78 -34.23
CA PRO A 125 -2.56 -10.34 -32.85
C PRO A 125 -2.75 -8.82 -32.79
N VAL A 126 -3.82 -8.38 -32.12
CA VAL A 126 -4.07 -6.97 -31.90
C VAL A 126 -3.02 -6.55 -30.89
N ASN A 127 -1.97 -5.87 -31.38
CA ASN A 127 -1.11 -5.10 -30.50
C ASN A 127 -2.02 -4.22 -29.62
N PRO A 128 -1.74 -4.11 -28.30
CA PRO A 128 -2.49 -3.20 -27.45
C PRO A 128 -2.56 -1.82 -28.12
N PRO A 129 -3.70 -1.10 -28.02
CA PRO A 129 -3.81 0.25 -28.57
C PRO A 129 -2.56 1.04 -28.16
N PRO A 130 -1.93 1.80 -29.06
CA PRO A 130 -0.86 2.71 -28.66
C PRO A 130 -1.37 3.53 -27.48
N ALA A 131 -0.67 3.46 -26.34
CA ALA A 131 -1.04 4.19 -25.14
C ALA A 131 -1.29 5.64 -25.52
N MET A 132 -2.49 6.15 -25.21
CA MET A 132 -2.76 7.57 -25.41
C MET A 132 -1.86 8.34 -24.43
N PRO A 133 -1.05 9.30 -24.89
CA PRO A 133 -0.26 10.12 -23.98
C PRO A 133 -1.18 10.72 -22.91
N GLY A 134 -0.91 10.43 -21.64
CA GLY A 134 -1.68 10.95 -20.50
C GLY A 134 -2.69 10.01 -19.85
N THR A 135 -2.75 8.72 -20.23
CA THR A 135 -3.54 7.70 -19.52
C THR A 135 -2.67 6.74 -18.72
N THR A 136 -3.14 6.33 -17.54
CA THR A 136 -2.49 5.30 -16.73
C THR A 136 -2.87 3.90 -17.26
N THR A 137 -1.89 3.11 -17.66
CA THR A 137 -2.06 1.77 -18.24
C THR A 137 -0.98 0.79 -17.77
N GLY A 138 -1.30 -0.51 -17.76
CA GLY A 138 -0.34 -1.59 -17.49
C GLY A 138 -0.68 -2.43 -16.27
N THR A 139 0.30 -3.15 -15.73
CA THR A 139 0.13 -4.04 -14.58
C THR A 139 1.36 -4.01 -13.70
N ILE A 140 1.15 -3.94 -12.39
CA ILE A 140 2.20 -4.13 -11.38
C ILE A 140 1.92 -5.44 -10.65
N ASN A 141 2.85 -6.37 -10.74
CA ASN A 141 2.78 -7.67 -10.07
C ASN A 141 3.54 -7.62 -8.75
N TYR A 142 2.94 -8.14 -7.68
CA TYR A 142 3.52 -8.12 -6.34
C TYR A 142 3.27 -9.42 -5.56
N HIS A 143 3.85 -9.50 -4.36
CA HIS A 143 3.90 -10.71 -3.53
C HIS A 143 4.51 -11.93 -4.25
N LEU A 144 5.72 -11.75 -4.79
CA LEU A 144 6.53 -12.81 -5.41
C LEU A 144 7.88 -12.97 -4.70
N LEU A 145 8.45 -14.18 -4.74
CA LEU A 145 9.85 -14.42 -4.39
C LEU A 145 10.69 -14.37 -5.67
N LEU A 146 11.67 -13.45 -5.71
CA LEU A 146 12.52 -13.27 -6.89
C LEU A 146 13.34 -14.53 -7.15
N GLY A 147 13.15 -15.13 -8.33
CA GLY A 147 13.80 -16.39 -8.72
C GLY A 147 13.25 -17.66 -8.08
N ALA A 148 12.16 -17.60 -7.32
CA ALA A 148 11.59 -18.77 -6.62
C ALA A 148 10.06 -18.85 -6.63
N GLY A 149 9.34 -17.89 -7.24
CA GLY A 149 7.89 -17.95 -7.33
C GLY A 149 7.29 -17.00 -8.37
N SER A 150 6.00 -17.20 -8.67
CA SER A 150 5.19 -16.25 -9.44
C SER A 150 4.58 -15.20 -8.51
N ALA A 151 4.17 -14.08 -9.10
CA ALA A 151 3.33 -13.12 -8.41
C ALA A 151 2.03 -13.76 -7.93
N GLN A 152 1.61 -13.35 -6.74
CA GLN A 152 0.37 -13.81 -6.11
C GLN A 152 -0.73 -12.79 -6.31
N ASP A 153 -0.36 -11.52 -6.47
CA ASP A 153 -1.27 -10.40 -6.58
C ASP A 153 -0.86 -9.45 -7.71
N GLN A 154 -1.82 -8.69 -8.21
CA GLN A 154 -1.62 -7.74 -9.29
C GLN A 154 -2.47 -6.47 -9.09
N MET A 155 -1.89 -5.33 -9.45
CA MET A 155 -2.57 -4.05 -9.55
C MET A 155 -2.69 -3.71 -11.04
N VAL A 156 -3.91 -3.78 -11.56
CA VAL A 156 -4.21 -3.45 -12.96
C VAL A 156 -4.38 -1.95 -13.08
N LEU A 157 -3.46 -1.32 -13.80
CA LEU A 157 -3.48 0.10 -14.09
C LEU A 157 -4.40 0.31 -15.29
N ASP A 158 -5.66 0.68 -15.03
CA ASP A 158 -6.63 1.06 -16.05
C ASP A 158 -7.48 2.23 -15.53
N GLY A 159 -7.70 3.24 -16.37
CA GLY A 159 -8.59 4.36 -16.08
C GLY A 159 -8.19 5.27 -14.90
N GLY A 160 -6.99 5.11 -14.33
CA GLY A 160 -6.44 6.02 -13.30
C GLY A 160 -6.94 5.79 -11.87
N ASN A 161 -7.60 4.66 -11.57
CA ASN A 161 -8.11 4.36 -10.22
C ASN A 161 -7.05 4.47 -9.12
N TYR A 162 -5.79 4.17 -9.41
CA TYR A 162 -4.70 4.18 -8.43
C TYR A 162 -3.88 5.47 -8.43
N ASN A 163 -4.21 6.45 -9.28
CA ASN A 163 -3.35 7.61 -9.51
C ASN A 163 -3.15 8.45 -8.24
N ASP A 164 -4.23 8.71 -7.49
CA ASP A 164 -4.16 9.50 -6.25
C ASP A 164 -3.44 8.75 -5.13
N LEU A 165 -3.62 7.43 -5.03
CA LEU A 165 -2.85 6.57 -4.11
C LEU A 165 -1.35 6.58 -4.44
N ILE A 166 -0.98 6.43 -5.71
CA ILE A 166 0.42 6.48 -6.14
C ILE A 166 0.99 7.88 -5.88
N MET A 167 0.27 8.94 -6.23
CA MET A 167 0.68 10.32 -5.99
C MET A 167 0.94 10.58 -4.50
N SER A 168 0.03 10.18 -3.60
CA SER A 168 0.20 10.42 -2.16
C SER A 168 1.41 9.66 -1.58
N ASN A 169 1.65 8.43 -2.04
CA ASN A 169 2.84 7.65 -1.67
C ASN A 169 4.14 8.31 -2.17
N ILE A 170 4.16 8.80 -3.42
CA ILE A 170 5.33 9.51 -3.96
C ILE A 170 5.56 10.83 -3.22
N ILE A 171 4.52 11.59 -2.89
CA ILE A 171 4.64 12.82 -2.07
C ILE A 171 5.28 12.49 -0.71
N ALA A 172 4.82 11.44 -0.03
CA ALA A 172 5.38 11.00 1.24
C ALA A 172 6.83 10.52 1.10
N GLY A 173 7.17 9.82 0.01
CA GLY A 173 8.54 9.42 -0.30
C GLY A 173 9.49 10.60 -0.54
N VAL A 174 9.02 11.65 -1.21
CA VAL A 174 9.82 12.88 -1.37
C VAL A 174 10.00 13.59 -0.02
N MET A 175 8.96 13.62 0.83
CA MET A 175 9.11 14.12 2.21
C MET A 175 10.16 13.31 2.99
N TYR A 176 10.12 11.98 2.90
CA TYR A 176 11.11 11.11 3.52
C TYR A 176 12.54 11.46 3.10
N GLY A 177 12.77 11.62 1.79
CA GLY A 177 14.02 12.12 1.25
C GLY A 177 14.45 13.48 1.80
N HIS A 178 13.52 14.44 1.81
CA HIS A 178 13.73 15.79 2.32
C HIS A 178 14.16 15.77 3.80
N LEU A 179 13.51 14.96 4.63
CA LEU A 179 13.84 14.80 6.05
C LEU A 179 15.25 14.20 6.24
N VAL A 180 15.61 13.17 5.46
CA VAL A 180 16.96 12.58 5.48
C VAL A 180 18.02 13.62 5.12
N GLN A 181 17.82 14.38 4.04
CA GLN A 181 18.79 15.41 3.61
C GLN A 181 18.86 16.60 4.58
N GLN A 182 17.74 16.96 5.22
CA GLN A 182 17.72 18.01 6.23
C GLN A 182 18.48 17.59 7.49
N TYR A 183 18.37 16.32 7.91
CA TYR A 183 19.09 15.79 9.06
C TYR A 183 20.58 15.56 8.77
N TYR A 184 20.91 15.03 7.58
CA TYR A 184 22.27 14.75 7.15
C TYR A 184 22.57 15.50 5.84
N PRO A 185 22.98 16.78 5.91
CA PRO A 185 23.24 17.60 4.73
C PRO A 185 24.28 16.96 3.79
N GLY A 186 23.99 16.99 2.48
CA GLY A 186 24.84 16.40 1.44
C GLY A 186 24.66 14.90 1.24
N MET A 187 23.73 14.25 1.97
CA MET A 187 23.37 12.86 1.71
C MET A 187 22.89 12.68 0.27
N GLN A 188 23.49 11.72 -0.43
CA GLN A 188 23.06 11.27 -1.75
C GLN A 188 22.36 9.92 -1.61
N PHE A 189 21.47 9.59 -2.53
CA PHE A 189 20.76 8.30 -2.60
C PHE A 189 20.11 8.17 -3.97
N GLN A 190 19.70 6.95 -4.34
CA GLN A 190 18.91 6.77 -5.55
C GLN A 190 17.45 7.17 -5.31
N LYS A 191 17.04 8.33 -5.88
CA LYS A 191 15.72 8.92 -5.66
C LYS A 191 14.56 7.98 -5.99
N ASP A 192 14.66 7.25 -7.11
CA ASP A 192 13.63 6.29 -7.52
C ASP A 192 13.29 5.30 -6.40
N TYR A 193 14.31 4.76 -5.73
CA TYR A 193 14.08 3.74 -4.71
C TYR A 193 13.80 4.32 -3.33
N LEU A 194 14.47 5.42 -2.93
CA LEU A 194 14.17 6.03 -1.64
C LEU A 194 12.76 6.65 -1.62
N TYR A 195 12.39 7.39 -2.67
CA TYR A 195 11.07 8.02 -2.76
C TYR A 195 9.98 7.01 -3.07
N GLY A 196 10.29 5.97 -3.85
CA GLY A 196 9.36 4.90 -4.11
C GLY A 196 9.11 3.97 -2.91
N SER A 197 10.00 3.92 -1.91
CA SER A 197 9.94 2.92 -0.83
C SER A 197 8.59 2.87 -0.11
N ILE A 198 7.89 3.99 0.03
CA ILE A 198 6.56 4.04 0.66
C ILE A 198 5.53 3.25 -0.17
N MET A 199 5.51 3.46 -1.50
CA MET A 199 4.64 2.70 -2.41
C MET A 199 5.04 1.22 -2.46
N GLY A 200 6.34 0.94 -2.53
CA GLY A 200 6.83 -0.45 -2.58
C GLY A 200 6.52 -1.22 -1.29
N GLN A 201 6.62 -0.58 -0.13
CA GLN A 201 6.18 -1.16 1.15
C GLN A 201 4.67 -1.39 1.16
N LEU A 202 3.85 -0.44 0.69
CA LEU A 202 2.40 -0.69 0.60
C LEU A 202 2.10 -1.96 -0.19
N LEU A 203 2.71 -2.11 -1.36
CA LEU A 203 2.54 -3.29 -2.20
C LEU A 203 3.10 -4.57 -1.59
N GLN A 204 4.06 -4.48 -0.66
CA GLN A 204 4.66 -5.64 -0.01
C GLN A 204 3.91 -6.08 1.26
N GLU A 205 3.29 -5.13 1.96
CA GLU A 205 2.65 -5.35 3.26
C GLU A 205 1.14 -5.51 3.14
N ASN A 206 0.51 -4.76 2.22
CA ASN A 206 -0.93 -4.78 2.05
C ASN A 206 -1.35 -5.80 0.98
N ILE A 207 -1.95 -6.89 1.45
CA ILE A 207 -2.45 -7.99 0.62
C ILE A 207 -3.63 -7.58 -0.29
N GLU A 208 -4.42 -6.58 0.11
CA GLU A 208 -5.63 -6.18 -0.62
C GLU A 208 -5.47 -4.85 -1.37
N THR A 209 -4.24 -4.43 -1.72
CA THR A 209 -4.03 -3.17 -2.47
C THR A 209 -4.84 -3.11 -3.77
N SER A 210 -5.09 -4.25 -4.41
CA SER A 210 -5.92 -4.37 -5.63
C SER A 210 -7.41 -4.06 -5.41
N LEU A 211 -7.88 -4.02 -4.16
CA LEU A 211 -9.25 -3.65 -3.79
C LEU A 211 -9.41 -2.14 -3.52
N TYR A 212 -8.33 -1.36 -3.66
CA TYR A 212 -8.39 0.09 -3.52
C TYR A 212 -9.40 0.71 -4.51
N ALA A 213 -10.14 1.70 -4.02
CA ALA A 213 -11.06 2.49 -4.82
C ALA A 213 -10.81 3.98 -4.58
N SER A 214 -10.50 4.71 -5.66
CA SER A 214 -10.29 6.18 -5.65
C SER A 214 -11.46 6.98 -5.07
N SER A 215 -12.67 6.42 -5.09
CA SER A 215 -13.87 7.00 -4.48
C SER A 215 -13.84 7.05 -2.94
N SER A 216 -12.89 6.36 -2.31
CA SER A 216 -12.70 6.31 -0.86
C SER A 216 -11.40 6.98 -0.45
N ASP A 217 -11.38 7.53 0.76
CA ASP A 217 -10.15 8.00 1.41
C ASP A 217 -9.38 6.87 2.10
N LEU A 218 -9.90 5.64 2.12
CA LEU A 218 -9.23 4.49 2.69
C LEU A 218 -8.23 3.88 1.70
N ILE A 219 -7.05 3.51 2.19
CA ILE A 219 -6.02 2.79 1.42
C ILE A 219 -6.48 1.35 1.17
N ASP A 220 -6.99 0.72 2.21
CA ASP A 220 -7.61 -0.59 2.12
C ASP A 220 -9.04 -0.51 2.68
N PRO A 221 -10.07 -0.51 1.80
CA PRO A 221 -11.47 -0.55 2.21
C PRO A 221 -11.98 -1.97 2.52
N SER A 222 -11.15 -3.02 2.35
CA SER A 222 -11.52 -4.42 2.53
C SER A 222 -11.97 -4.71 3.96
N PRO A 223 -12.96 -5.60 4.18
CA PRO A 223 -13.24 -6.13 5.51
C PRO A 223 -12.03 -6.81 6.17
N ASP A 224 -11.11 -7.37 5.36
CA ASP A 224 -9.90 -8.05 5.85
C ASP A 224 -8.87 -7.07 6.43
N GLN A 225 -9.00 -5.78 6.10
CA GLN A 225 -8.21 -4.69 6.70
C GLN A 225 -8.29 -4.68 8.23
N GLN A 226 -9.36 -5.23 8.83
CA GLN A 226 -9.49 -5.34 10.28
C GLN A 226 -8.32 -6.10 10.93
N ALA A 227 -7.73 -7.08 10.24
CA ALA A 227 -6.61 -7.86 10.76
C ALA A 227 -5.36 -6.99 10.99
N VAL A 228 -5.11 -6.04 10.09
CA VAL A 228 -3.94 -5.12 10.15
C VAL A 228 -4.26 -3.80 10.84
N MET A 229 -5.50 -3.56 11.24
CA MET A 229 -5.92 -2.43 12.09
C MET A 229 -6.16 -2.82 13.55
N GLY A 230 -5.93 -4.10 13.90
CA GLY A 230 -6.12 -4.65 15.24
C GLY A 230 -5.18 -4.08 16.30
N ALA A 231 -5.25 -4.64 17.51
CA ALA A 231 -4.41 -4.23 18.63
C ALA A 231 -2.92 -4.47 18.33
N GLY A 232 -2.10 -3.42 18.47
CA GLY A 232 -0.66 -3.47 18.21
C GLY A 232 -0.26 -3.61 16.74
N GLN A 233 -1.21 -3.43 15.83
CA GLN A 233 -0.95 -3.44 14.40
C GLN A 233 -0.58 -2.04 13.87
N GLY A 234 0.00 -1.98 12.68
CA GLY A 234 0.53 -0.76 12.06
C GLY A 234 -0.22 -0.33 10.80
N GLY A 235 -1.42 -0.86 10.58
CA GLY A 235 -2.24 -0.55 9.41
C GLY A 235 -1.74 -1.16 8.10
N PRO A 236 -2.16 -0.63 6.93
CA PRO A 236 -1.80 -1.16 5.62
C PRO A 236 -0.29 -1.26 5.38
N TYR A 237 0.50 -0.36 5.99
CA TYR A 237 1.95 -0.34 5.86
C TYR A 237 2.66 -1.19 6.93
N GLN A 238 1.95 -1.82 7.86
CA GLN A 238 2.55 -2.68 8.89
C GLN A 238 3.64 -2.02 9.78
N ILE A 239 3.54 -0.71 10.03
CA ILE A 239 4.43 0.03 10.95
C ILE A 239 4.13 -0.26 12.44
N ASN A 240 4.20 -1.52 12.86
CA ASN A 240 3.66 -2.05 14.13
C ASN A 240 4.26 -1.42 15.42
N ASN A 241 5.48 -0.87 15.37
CA ASN A 241 6.15 -0.21 16.51
C ASN A 241 5.99 1.32 16.49
N TYR A 242 4.97 1.86 15.82
CA TYR A 242 4.75 3.29 15.61
C TYR A 242 4.71 4.18 16.86
N ALA A 243 4.42 3.61 18.04
CA ALA A 243 4.34 4.34 19.31
C ALA A 243 5.66 4.32 20.12
N ALA A 244 6.63 3.49 19.74
CA ALA A 244 7.90 3.39 20.45
C ALA A 244 8.79 4.60 20.17
N ASP A 245 9.59 4.99 21.16
CA ASP A 245 10.76 5.83 20.96
C ASP A 245 11.93 4.91 20.58
N MET A 246 12.33 5.00 19.31
CA MET A 246 13.23 4.02 18.69
C MET A 246 14.70 4.17 19.12
N VAL A 247 15.05 5.28 19.78
CA VAL A 247 16.41 5.54 20.30
C VAL A 247 16.53 5.08 21.75
N SER A 248 15.56 5.45 22.60
CA SER A 248 15.54 5.05 24.01
C SER A 248 15.16 3.59 24.22
N GLY A 249 14.53 2.95 23.22
CA GLY A 249 14.02 1.58 23.33
C GLY A 249 12.86 1.48 24.32
N SER A 250 12.07 2.56 24.46
CA SER A 250 10.93 2.64 25.38
C SER A 250 9.67 3.09 24.66
N TYR A 251 8.50 2.98 25.31
CA TYR A 251 7.26 3.55 24.79
C TYR A 251 6.96 4.95 25.36
N ALA A 252 7.88 5.52 26.14
CA ALA A 252 7.78 6.91 26.55
C ALA A 252 8.25 7.79 25.36
N PRO A 253 7.44 8.74 24.87
CA PRO A 253 7.79 9.53 23.68
C PRO A 253 8.86 10.58 24.02
N ALA A 254 10.12 10.18 23.95
CA ALA A 254 11.28 10.94 24.40
C ALA A 254 12.01 11.70 23.27
N GLY A 255 11.31 11.95 22.16
CA GLY A 255 11.81 12.74 21.03
C GLY A 255 11.93 11.97 19.72
N HIS A 256 11.89 10.63 19.76
CA HIS A 256 12.08 9.75 18.60
C HIS A 256 10.94 8.73 18.46
N SER A 257 9.71 9.14 18.79
CA SER A 257 8.47 8.45 18.43
C SER A 257 7.73 9.24 17.36
N LEU A 258 6.82 8.61 16.61
CA LEU A 258 6.03 9.33 15.60
C LEU A 258 5.25 10.52 16.20
N ILE A 259 4.70 10.36 17.41
CA ILE A 259 3.97 11.43 18.11
C ILE A 259 4.84 12.65 18.45
N ASN A 260 6.16 12.51 18.50
CA ASN A 260 7.06 13.64 18.76
C ASN A 260 7.13 14.63 17.60
N TYR A 261 6.87 14.21 16.37
CA TYR A 261 6.93 15.10 15.21
C TYR A 261 5.75 16.06 15.18
N VAL A 262 6.03 17.36 15.22
CA VAL A 262 5.03 18.44 15.21
C VAL A 262 4.08 18.28 14.02
N ALA A 263 4.63 17.91 12.85
CA ALA A 263 3.90 17.80 11.59
C ALA A 263 2.75 16.79 11.63
N ILE A 264 2.94 15.66 12.30
CA ILE A 264 1.99 14.54 12.29
C ILE A 264 1.24 14.39 13.62
N GLN A 265 1.74 14.95 14.72
CA GLN A 265 1.17 14.77 16.06
C GLN A 265 -0.35 15.03 16.12
N LYS A 266 -0.84 16.09 15.46
CA LYS A 266 -2.24 16.51 15.57
C LYS A 266 -3.24 15.50 14.97
N ASN A 267 -2.81 14.71 13.98
CA ASN A 267 -3.68 13.80 13.22
C ASN A 267 -3.36 12.31 13.43
N ILE A 268 -2.35 11.97 14.24
CA ILE A 268 -1.90 10.58 14.41
C ILE A 268 -2.91 9.70 15.16
N GLY A 269 -3.85 10.30 15.88
CA GLY A 269 -4.96 9.59 16.51
C GLY A 269 -4.65 9.01 17.90
N TYR A 270 -3.55 9.46 18.53
CA TYR A 270 -3.28 9.26 19.95
C TYR A 270 -2.51 10.48 20.50
N THR A 271 -2.35 10.57 21.83
CA THR A 271 -1.70 11.69 22.52
C THR A 271 -0.38 11.26 23.16
N MET A 272 0.47 12.22 23.53
CA MET A 272 1.68 11.96 24.33
C MET A 272 1.39 11.18 25.62
N ALA A 273 0.28 11.50 26.29
CA ALA A 273 -0.12 10.85 27.53
C ALA A 273 -0.55 9.39 27.34
N THR A 274 -1.09 9.04 26.17
CA THR A 274 -1.58 7.69 25.86
C THR A 274 -0.58 6.87 25.04
N ALA A 275 0.47 7.49 24.50
CA ALA A 275 1.46 6.86 23.62
C ALA A 275 2.06 5.58 24.21
N ALA A 276 2.39 5.60 25.52
CA ALA A 276 3.00 4.46 26.21
C ALA A 276 2.13 3.19 26.24
N GLN A 277 0.83 3.30 26.00
CA GLN A 277 -0.11 2.18 26.00
C GLN A 277 -0.55 1.78 24.60
N GLN A 278 -0.16 2.56 23.58
CA GLN A 278 -0.75 2.51 22.27
C GLN A 278 -0.46 1.20 21.52
N TYR A 279 0.67 0.54 21.82
CA TYR A 279 1.00 -0.80 21.30
C TYR A 279 -0.01 -1.89 21.72
N THR A 280 -0.86 -1.63 22.72
CA THR A 280 -1.93 -2.56 23.15
C THR A 280 -3.32 -2.19 22.61
N LYS A 281 -3.42 -1.07 21.89
CA LYS A 281 -4.68 -0.53 21.38
C LYS A 281 -4.82 -0.79 19.89
N VAL A 282 -6.06 -0.76 19.42
CA VAL A 282 -6.37 -0.80 17.99
C VAL A 282 -5.66 0.34 17.27
N THR A 283 -5.26 0.07 16.03
CA THR A 283 -4.56 1.05 15.20
C THR A 283 -5.47 2.24 14.95
N PRO A 284 -5.00 3.49 15.10
CA PRO A 284 -5.82 4.65 14.80
C PRO A 284 -6.30 4.64 13.34
N PRO A 285 -7.57 4.97 13.05
CA PRO A 285 -8.11 4.97 11.69
C PRO A 285 -7.31 5.83 10.70
N SER A 286 -6.61 6.87 11.19
CA SER A 286 -5.77 7.74 10.38
C SER A 286 -4.63 7.01 9.64
N PHE A 287 -4.19 5.85 10.13
CA PHE A 287 -3.17 5.00 9.47
C PHE A 287 -3.68 4.41 8.15
N ASN A 288 -5.00 4.29 7.98
CA ASN A 288 -5.63 3.80 6.74
C ASN A 288 -6.10 4.95 5.82
N ASN A 289 -5.77 6.21 6.12
CA ASN A 289 -6.15 7.32 5.25
C ASN A 289 -5.13 7.51 4.12
N LYS A 290 -5.56 7.60 2.86
CA LYS A 290 -4.69 7.68 1.68
C LYS A 290 -3.81 8.92 1.60
N TYR A 291 -4.15 9.99 2.31
CA TYR A 291 -3.37 11.23 2.33
C TYR A 291 -2.43 11.32 3.55
N TYR A 292 -2.75 10.62 4.64
CA TYR A 292 -2.00 10.70 5.89
C TYR A 292 -1.17 9.44 6.21
N GLY A 293 -1.73 8.25 5.95
CA GLY A 293 -1.06 6.97 6.14
C GLY A 293 0.32 6.87 5.48
N PRO A 294 0.49 7.24 4.18
CA PRO A 294 1.81 7.23 3.57
C PRO A 294 2.78 8.18 4.27
N MET A 295 2.30 9.32 4.78
CA MET A 295 3.13 10.28 5.50
C MET A 295 3.60 9.72 6.85
N LEU A 296 2.76 9.00 7.60
CA LEU A 296 3.19 8.29 8.80
C LEU A 296 4.31 7.30 8.50
N THR A 297 4.19 6.55 7.41
CA THR A 297 5.21 5.60 6.96
C THR A 297 6.52 6.31 6.60
N ALA A 298 6.46 7.48 5.94
CA ALA A 298 7.64 8.30 5.66
C ALA A 298 8.35 8.77 6.95
N TYR A 299 7.61 9.23 7.96
CA TYR A 299 8.20 9.59 9.25
C TYR A 299 8.72 8.38 10.01
N PHE A 300 8.12 7.19 9.86
CA PHE A 300 8.62 5.96 10.46
C PHE A 300 10.00 5.59 9.90
N HIS A 301 10.14 5.57 8.59
CA HIS A 301 11.43 5.34 7.93
C HIS A 301 12.48 6.42 8.23
N TYR A 302 12.05 7.69 8.33
CA TYR A 302 12.94 8.75 8.78
C TYR A 302 13.40 8.52 10.23
N ASN A 303 12.50 8.07 11.09
CA ASN A 303 12.82 7.73 12.46
C ASN A 303 13.76 6.53 12.55
N ASP A 304 13.64 5.54 11.66
CA ASP A 304 14.62 4.45 11.51
C ASP A 304 16.02 4.98 11.18
N PHE A 305 16.11 5.90 10.22
CA PHE A 305 17.37 6.56 9.85
C PHE A 305 17.99 7.29 11.05
N VAL A 306 17.21 8.10 11.77
CA VAL A 306 17.68 8.82 12.96
C VAL A 306 18.08 7.85 14.09
N ALA A 307 17.31 6.79 14.30
CA ALA A 307 17.57 5.82 15.36
C ALA A 307 18.86 5.04 15.13
N LEU A 308 19.17 4.65 13.89
CA LEU A 308 20.44 4.02 13.54
C LEU A 308 21.64 4.95 13.82
N ILE A 309 21.47 6.27 13.66
CA ILE A 309 22.52 7.26 13.95
C ILE A 309 22.71 7.47 15.44
N LEU A 310 21.64 7.48 16.25
CA LEU A 310 21.71 7.92 17.64
C LEU A 310 21.80 6.78 18.67
N THR A 311 21.26 5.61 18.38
CA THR A 311 21.20 4.50 19.33
C THR A 311 22.60 4.09 19.79
N GLY A 312 22.77 3.88 21.10
CA GLY A 312 24.05 3.51 21.70
C GLY A 312 25.02 4.68 21.89
N LYS A 313 24.73 5.88 21.38
CA LYS A 313 25.56 7.08 21.57
C LYS A 313 25.10 7.86 22.82
N GLY A 314 26.02 8.64 23.42
CA GLY A 314 25.74 9.48 24.59
C GLY A 314 26.30 8.96 25.92
N THR A 315 25.91 9.59 27.03
CA THR A 315 26.41 9.27 28.38
C THR A 315 26.01 7.85 28.79
N GLY A 316 27.01 7.01 29.09
CA GLY A 316 26.78 5.58 29.39
C GLY A 316 26.46 4.73 28.16
N GLY A 317 26.74 5.24 26.96
CA GLY A 317 26.52 4.57 25.69
C GLY A 317 27.33 3.28 25.49
N TRP A 318 27.00 2.56 24.43
CA TRP A 318 27.57 1.27 24.05
C TRP A 318 27.64 1.15 22.51
N THR A 319 28.49 0.27 22.00
CA THR A 319 28.66 0.12 20.54
C THR A 319 27.62 -0.83 19.96
N THR A 320 26.73 -0.30 19.12
CA THR A 320 25.72 -1.09 18.39
C THR A 320 26.36 -2.02 17.36
N PRO A 321 25.67 -3.11 16.94
CA PRO A 321 26.23 -4.06 15.98
C PRO A 321 26.61 -3.45 14.62
N TRP A 322 25.91 -2.39 14.20
CA TRP A 322 26.14 -1.72 12.92
C TRP A 322 27.24 -0.64 12.98
N GLU A 323 27.66 -0.23 14.18
CA GLU A 323 28.73 0.76 14.34
C GLU A 323 30.12 0.11 14.39
N PRO A 324 31.17 0.79 13.88
CA PRO A 324 31.18 2.13 13.27
C PRO A 324 30.81 2.13 11.77
N TYR A 325 30.37 0.99 11.24
CA TYR A 325 30.23 0.80 9.80
C TYR A 325 29.09 1.63 9.21
N TYR A 326 28.01 1.84 9.95
CA TYR A 326 26.90 2.66 9.49
C TYR A 326 27.31 4.14 9.38
N ASP A 327 27.96 4.71 10.40
CA ASP A 327 28.49 6.08 10.34
C ASP A 327 29.45 6.25 9.14
N ASN A 328 30.33 5.27 8.93
CA ASN A 328 31.23 5.27 7.78
C ASN A 328 30.48 5.15 6.44
N ALA A 329 29.40 4.37 6.39
CA ALA A 329 28.56 4.25 5.20
C ALA A 329 27.88 5.59 4.88
N LEU A 330 27.31 6.28 5.87
CA LEU A 330 26.70 7.59 5.68
C LEU A 330 27.73 8.62 5.20
N ALA A 331 28.93 8.64 5.80
CA ALA A 331 30.01 9.50 5.35
C ALA A 331 30.42 9.21 3.90
N ASN A 332 30.47 7.94 3.50
CA ASN A 332 30.78 7.56 2.13
C ASN A 332 29.67 7.93 1.14
N PHE A 333 28.41 7.73 1.52
CA PHE A 333 27.23 7.99 0.69
C PHE A 333 27.03 9.47 0.35
N THR A 334 27.58 10.40 1.13
CA THR A 334 27.62 11.84 0.77
C THR A 334 28.42 12.13 -0.51
N LYS A 335 29.27 11.18 -0.95
CA LYS A 335 30.15 11.30 -2.11
C LYS A 335 29.85 10.25 -3.19
N LEU A 336 28.88 9.38 -2.95
CA LEU A 336 28.57 8.23 -3.81
C LEU A 336 27.11 8.32 -4.26
N PRO A 337 26.82 8.90 -5.44
CA PRO A 337 25.45 9.02 -5.94
C PRO A 337 24.86 7.63 -6.20
N ASN A 338 23.54 7.55 -6.16
CA ASN A 338 22.77 6.34 -6.49
C ASN A 338 23.16 5.11 -5.62
N ASN A 339 23.69 5.37 -4.42
CA ASN A 339 24.01 4.33 -3.45
C ASN A 339 22.75 3.57 -2.98
N PHE A 340 22.97 2.55 -2.15
CA PHE A 340 21.95 1.62 -1.66
C PHE A 340 21.42 1.98 -0.26
N LEU A 341 21.32 3.26 0.08
CA LEU A 341 20.72 3.71 1.35
C LEU A 341 19.29 3.16 1.54
N ASP A 342 18.52 3.07 0.46
CA ASP A 342 17.18 2.48 0.47
C ASP A 342 17.21 1.00 0.91
N VAL A 343 18.24 0.23 0.53
CA VAL A 343 18.38 -1.18 0.97
C VAL A 343 18.61 -1.26 2.48
N LEU A 344 19.50 -0.41 3.01
CA LEU A 344 19.75 -0.34 4.45
C LEU A 344 18.48 0.01 5.23
N LEU A 345 17.72 0.99 4.76
CA LEU A 345 16.53 1.47 5.47
C LEU A 345 15.33 0.50 5.33
N ASN A 346 15.17 -0.16 4.18
CA ASN A 346 14.21 -1.26 4.05
C ASN A 346 14.59 -2.49 4.89
N VAL A 347 15.89 -2.78 5.06
CA VAL A 347 16.36 -3.81 6.01
C VAL A 347 16.04 -3.41 7.45
N ALA A 348 16.30 -2.15 7.81
CA ALA A 348 16.03 -1.62 9.14
C ALA A 348 14.54 -1.76 9.51
N TYR A 349 13.65 -1.38 8.59
CA TYR A 349 12.21 -1.54 8.75
C TYR A 349 11.79 -3.02 8.89
N ASN A 350 12.19 -3.89 7.95
CA ASN A 350 11.62 -5.25 7.87
C ASN A 350 12.28 -6.25 8.83
N GLN A 351 13.62 -6.26 8.94
CA GLN A 351 14.34 -7.19 9.82
C GLN A 351 14.59 -6.59 11.22
N GLY A 352 14.58 -5.26 11.34
CA GLY A 352 15.01 -4.55 12.54
C GLY A 352 16.54 -4.37 12.59
N TYR A 353 17.00 -3.42 13.40
CA TYR A 353 18.41 -2.98 13.43
C TYR A 353 19.38 -4.07 13.92
N TYR A 354 18.90 -4.94 14.80
CA TYR A 354 19.68 -6.01 15.43
C TYR A 354 19.75 -7.27 14.57
N GLY A 355 19.07 -7.29 13.42
CA GLY A 355 19.25 -8.30 12.40
C GLY A 355 20.66 -8.30 11.82
N THR A 356 21.10 -9.44 11.31
CA THR A 356 22.45 -9.58 10.74
C THR A 356 22.63 -8.79 9.44
N LEU A 357 21.56 -8.53 8.70
CA LEU A 357 21.63 -7.81 7.42
C LEU A 357 22.02 -6.35 7.60
N MET A 358 21.54 -5.70 8.66
CA MET A 358 21.85 -4.29 8.92
C MET A 358 23.37 -4.09 9.08
N THR A 359 24.00 -4.96 9.87
CA THR A 359 25.47 -4.96 10.04
C THR A 359 26.19 -5.30 8.75
N SER A 360 25.69 -6.29 7.99
CA SER A 360 26.29 -6.74 6.73
C SER A 360 26.32 -5.62 5.67
N TYR A 361 25.17 -4.99 5.42
CA TYR A 361 25.08 -3.88 4.45
C TYR A 361 25.81 -2.64 4.93
N SER A 362 25.86 -2.38 6.24
CA SER A 362 26.65 -1.25 6.79
C SER A 362 28.14 -1.43 6.48
N LYS A 363 28.68 -2.65 6.64
CA LYS A 363 30.07 -2.97 6.27
C LYS A 363 30.35 -2.75 4.79
N LEU A 364 29.42 -3.17 3.91
CA LEU A 364 29.53 -2.92 2.47
C LEU A 364 29.50 -1.42 2.18
N GLY A 365 28.60 -0.66 2.82
CA GLY A 365 28.44 0.78 2.67
C GLY A 365 29.69 1.57 3.08
N ALA A 366 30.31 1.19 4.20
CA ALA A 366 31.48 1.84 4.78
C ALA A 366 32.66 1.95 3.80
N THR A 367 32.81 0.97 2.90
CA THR A 367 33.87 0.93 1.89
C THR A 367 33.32 0.86 0.47
N ALA A 368 32.05 1.25 0.27
CA ALA A 368 31.39 1.10 -1.02
C ALA A 368 32.06 1.94 -2.11
N THR A 369 32.21 1.33 -3.27
CA THR A 369 32.55 1.98 -4.53
C THR A 369 31.36 1.90 -5.49
N ALA A 370 31.45 2.51 -6.67
CA ALA A 370 30.44 2.32 -7.71
C ALA A 370 30.25 0.83 -8.08
N ALA A 371 31.31 0.02 -8.02
CA ALA A 371 31.22 -1.43 -8.26
C ALA A 371 30.48 -2.17 -7.13
N THR A 372 30.71 -1.78 -5.87
CA THR A 372 29.95 -2.30 -4.72
C THR A 372 28.47 -1.97 -4.87
N VAL A 373 28.15 -0.73 -5.23
CA VAL A 373 26.76 -0.28 -5.47
C VAL A 373 26.13 -1.08 -6.60
N ALA A 374 26.81 -1.27 -7.73
CA ALA A 374 26.28 -2.08 -8.83
C ALA A 374 26.02 -3.54 -8.40
N SER A 375 26.92 -4.14 -7.61
CA SER A 375 26.75 -5.51 -7.10
C SER A 375 25.59 -5.63 -6.11
N VAL A 376 25.45 -4.67 -5.19
CA VAL A 376 24.32 -4.65 -4.25
C VAL A 376 23.04 -4.41 -5.01
N ASN A 377 23.01 -3.49 -5.99
CA ASN A 377 21.79 -3.15 -6.70
C ASN A 377 21.31 -4.22 -7.69
N ALA A 378 22.16 -5.18 -8.07
CA ALA A 378 21.79 -6.23 -8.99
C ALA A 378 20.85 -7.26 -8.33
N TYR A 379 19.78 -7.64 -9.04
CA TYR A 379 18.86 -8.72 -8.61
C TYR A 379 19.54 -10.08 -8.43
N SER A 380 20.70 -10.29 -9.06
CA SER A 380 21.51 -11.50 -8.84
C SER A 380 22.00 -11.67 -7.41
N SER A 381 22.01 -10.60 -6.61
CA SER A 381 22.38 -10.65 -5.18
C SER A 381 21.38 -11.47 -4.34
N VAL A 382 20.13 -11.58 -4.77
CA VAL A 382 19.05 -12.26 -4.03
C VAL A 382 18.25 -13.27 -4.87
N TRP A 383 18.61 -13.47 -6.14
CA TRP A 383 17.86 -14.36 -7.03
C TRP A 383 17.83 -15.81 -6.51
N GLY A 384 16.63 -16.33 -6.26
CA GLY A 384 16.42 -17.68 -5.73
C GLY A 384 16.64 -17.83 -4.22
N VAL A 385 16.99 -16.75 -3.51
CA VAL A 385 17.13 -16.76 -2.05
C VAL A 385 15.75 -16.94 -1.40
N THR A 386 15.63 -17.83 -0.41
CA THR A 386 14.37 -18.09 0.29
C THR A 386 14.18 -17.27 1.56
N ASP A 387 15.25 -16.61 2.04
CA ASP A 387 15.18 -15.68 3.18
C ASP A 387 14.40 -14.43 2.78
N THR A 388 13.21 -14.27 3.36
CA THR A 388 12.31 -13.16 3.06
C THR A 388 12.89 -11.81 3.50
N TYR A 389 13.75 -11.76 4.52
CA TYR A 389 14.39 -10.52 4.93
C TYR A 389 15.42 -10.03 3.91
N GLN A 390 16.11 -10.96 3.26
CA GLN A 390 17.03 -10.63 2.16
C GLN A 390 16.28 -10.21 0.90
N GLN A 391 15.14 -10.85 0.62
CA GLN A 391 14.31 -10.53 -0.55
C GLN A 391 13.65 -9.15 -0.45
N TYR A 392 13.23 -8.74 0.74
CA TYR A 392 12.35 -7.59 0.94
C TYR A 392 12.79 -6.30 0.23
N PRO A 393 14.03 -5.79 0.40
CA PRO A 393 14.43 -4.54 -0.26
C PRO A 393 14.39 -4.64 -1.79
N TYR A 394 14.61 -5.84 -2.34
CA TYR A 394 14.61 -6.07 -3.78
C TYR A 394 13.22 -6.33 -4.33
N GLN A 395 12.31 -6.88 -3.53
CA GLN A 395 10.88 -6.93 -3.86
C GLN A 395 10.33 -5.50 -4.00
N VAL A 396 10.65 -4.62 -3.04
CA VAL A 396 10.32 -3.19 -3.12
C VAL A 396 10.85 -2.58 -4.42
N ARG A 397 12.13 -2.78 -4.74
CA ARG A 397 12.71 -2.30 -6.01
C ARG A 397 12.05 -2.91 -7.24
N TYR A 398 11.68 -4.18 -7.22
CA TYR A 398 11.02 -4.85 -8.33
C TYR A 398 9.64 -4.26 -8.62
N TYR A 399 8.89 -3.89 -7.58
CA TYR A 399 7.61 -3.20 -7.74
C TYR A 399 7.80 -1.80 -8.32
N LEU A 400 8.84 -1.09 -7.85
CA LEU A 400 9.18 0.24 -8.34
C LEU A 400 9.71 0.23 -9.77
N ASP A 401 10.53 -0.75 -10.15
CA ASP A 401 11.01 -0.87 -11.52
C ASP A 401 9.84 -1.15 -12.49
N GLN A 402 8.83 -1.93 -12.08
CA GLN A 402 7.57 -2.04 -12.83
C GLN A 402 6.84 -0.71 -12.95
N LEU A 403 6.69 0.03 -11.84
CA LEU A 403 6.03 1.34 -11.81
C LEU A 403 6.76 2.36 -12.71
N TYR A 404 8.08 2.28 -12.76
CA TYR A 404 8.96 3.23 -13.43
C TYR A 404 9.35 2.85 -14.85
N GLY A 405 8.79 1.77 -15.40
CA GLY A 405 9.12 1.30 -16.75
C GLY A 405 10.60 0.90 -16.89
N ASN A 406 11.23 0.45 -15.80
CA ASN A 406 12.61 -0.03 -15.80
C ASN A 406 12.66 -1.54 -16.14
N PRO A 407 13.79 -2.06 -16.66
CA PRO A 407 13.95 -3.49 -16.89
C PRO A 407 13.84 -4.30 -15.58
N ILE A 408 13.01 -5.34 -15.59
CA ILE A 408 12.85 -6.27 -14.47
C ILE A 408 13.26 -7.69 -14.87
N PRO A 409 13.87 -8.47 -13.95
CA PRO A 409 14.22 -9.85 -14.22
C PRO A 409 12.96 -10.72 -14.36
N THR A 410 13.04 -11.76 -15.19
CA THR A 410 11.90 -12.65 -15.48
C THR A 410 12.19 -14.08 -15.09
N THR A 411 12.84 -14.84 -15.95
CA THR A 411 13.18 -16.26 -15.73
C THR A 411 14.55 -16.46 -15.11
N SER A 412 15.40 -15.43 -15.13
CA SER A 412 16.71 -15.44 -14.47
C SER A 412 17.10 -14.04 -14.01
N ALA A 413 18.10 -13.94 -13.12
CA ALA A 413 18.67 -12.69 -12.66
C ALA A 413 19.28 -11.81 -13.77
N THR A 414 19.48 -12.37 -14.97
CA THR A 414 20.11 -11.70 -16.12
C THR A 414 19.18 -11.61 -17.33
N THR A 415 17.97 -12.14 -17.25
CA THR A 415 16.99 -12.11 -18.34
C THR A 415 15.92 -11.08 -18.01
N PHE A 416 15.99 -9.92 -18.67
CA PHE A 416 15.13 -8.78 -18.38
C PHE A 416 14.04 -8.59 -19.42
N THR A 417 12.91 -8.03 -18.97
CA THR A 417 11.90 -7.40 -19.82
C THR A 417 11.62 -6.00 -19.31
N THR A 418 11.20 -5.09 -20.18
CA THR A 418 10.76 -3.76 -19.78
C THR A 418 9.23 -3.72 -19.78
N PRO A 419 8.57 -3.55 -18.63
CA PRO A 419 7.12 -3.38 -18.57
C PRO A 419 6.70 -2.13 -19.34
N ALA A 420 5.66 -2.26 -20.16
CA ALA A 420 5.05 -1.14 -20.87
C ALA A 420 4.01 -0.42 -19.99
N ASN A 421 4.39 -0.13 -18.74
CA ASN A 421 3.53 0.56 -17.80
C ASN A 421 3.61 2.08 -18.03
N HIS A 422 2.48 2.74 -17.94
CA HIS A 422 2.33 4.20 -18.01
C HIS A 422 1.55 4.67 -16.80
N VAL A 423 2.04 5.70 -16.11
CA VAL A 423 1.41 6.20 -14.90
C VAL A 423 1.31 7.71 -15.00
N ALA A 424 0.13 8.16 -15.41
CA ALA A 424 -0.13 9.55 -15.73
C ALA A 424 -0.26 10.39 -14.45
N PHE A 425 0.63 11.37 -14.32
CA PHE A 425 0.60 12.43 -13.32
C PHE A 425 0.06 13.70 -13.95
N ASN A 426 -1.28 13.82 -13.98
CA ASN A 426 -1.95 15.04 -14.34
C ASN A 426 -1.65 16.13 -13.29
N ILE A 427 -1.05 17.24 -13.69
CA ILE A 427 -0.56 18.26 -12.73
C ILE A 427 -1.68 18.86 -11.86
N PRO A 428 -2.89 19.18 -12.37
CA PRO A 428 -4.00 19.59 -11.52
C PRO A 428 -4.42 18.54 -10.47
N ALA A 429 -4.41 17.26 -10.84
CA ALA A 429 -4.67 16.17 -9.90
C ALA A 429 -3.55 16.07 -8.86
N LEU A 430 -2.29 16.19 -9.27
CA LEU A 430 -1.13 16.18 -8.38
C LEU A 430 -1.17 17.34 -7.37
N GLU A 431 -1.53 18.55 -7.82
CA GLU A 431 -1.73 19.71 -6.93
C GLU A 431 -2.82 19.42 -5.89
N THR A 432 -3.93 18.81 -6.31
CA THR A 432 -5.04 18.45 -5.43
C THR A 432 -4.60 17.42 -4.39
N VAL A 433 -3.91 16.35 -4.80
CA VAL A 433 -3.39 15.32 -3.88
C VAL A 433 -2.34 15.92 -2.95
N PHE A 434 -1.43 16.76 -3.45
CA PHE A 434 -0.45 17.48 -2.63
C PHE A 434 -1.15 18.32 -1.56
N SER A 435 -2.15 19.12 -1.96
CA SER A 435 -2.95 19.92 -1.02
C SER A 435 -3.65 19.06 0.02
N ASN A 436 -4.25 17.94 -0.38
CA ASN A 436 -4.93 17.03 0.54
C ASN A 436 -3.96 16.37 1.52
N VAL A 437 -2.79 15.92 1.06
CA VAL A 437 -1.71 15.40 1.92
C VAL A 437 -1.28 16.44 2.95
N PHE A 438 -0.93 17.66 2.52
CA PHE A 438 -0.42 18.66 3.46
C PHE A 438 -1.47 19.19 4.43
N GLN A 439 -2.76 19.19 4.07
CA GLN A 439 -3.85 19.52 5.00
C GLN A 439 -3.98 18.52 6.17
N THR A 440 -3.42 17.32 6.05
CA THR A 440 -3.37 16.36 7.16
C THR A 440 -2.24 16.66 8.15
N LEU A 441 -1.34 17.60 7.82
CA LEU A 441 -0.19 17.97 8.63
C LEU A 441 -0.42 19.30 9.37
N ALA A 442 0.27 19.45 10.49
CA ALA A 442 0.19 20.62 11.35
C ALA A 442 1.54 21.35 11.47
N TYR A 443 1.49 22.59 11.94
CA TYR A 443 2.66 23.36 12.35
C TYR A 443 2.30 24.29 13.51
N VAL A 444 3.31 24.74 14.25
CA VAL A 444 3.12 25.76 15.29
C VAL A 444 3.23 27.13 14.62
N ASN A 445 2.13 27.89 14.61
CA ASN A 445 2.09 29.22 14.01
C ASN A 445 2.83 30.27 14.87
N SER A 446 2.91 31.51 14.38
CA SER A 446 3.57 32.62 15.09
C SER A 446 2.98 32.94 16.46
N SER A 447 1.76 32.48 16.75
CA SER A 447 1.11 32.62 18.06
C SER A 447 1.40 31.45 19.00
N GLY A 448 2.29 30.53 18.63
CA GLY A 448 2.62 29.35 19.42
C GLY A 448 1.53 28.27 19.41
N THR A 449 0.58 28.32 18.49
CA THR A 449 -0.55 27.37 18.41
C THR A 449 -0.36 26.36 17.30
N SER A 450 -0.60 25.07 17.59
CA SER A 450 -0.61 24.02 16.58
C SER A 450 -1.87 24.07 15.72
N VAL A 451 -1.69 24.34 14.42
CA VAL A 451 -2.77 24.45 13.43
C VAL A 451 -2.48 23.58 12.21
N TYR A 452 -3.53 23.11 11.54
CA TYR A 452 -3.39 22.40 10.26
C TYR A 452 -2.93 23.36 9.16
N ILE A 453 -2.18 22.85 8.20
CA ILE A 453 -1.84 23.60 6.98
C ILE A 453 -3.12 23.74 6.14
N SER A 454 -3.40 24.95 5.65
CA SER A 454 -4.55 25.20 4.80
C SER A 454 -4.30 24.78 3.34
N ALA A 455 -5.37 24.47 2.60
CA ALA A 455 -5.29 24.21 1.16
C ALA A 455 -4.57 25.35 0.41
N ALA A 456 -4.89 26.60 0.74
CA ALA A 456 -4.28 27.77 0.11
C ALA A 456 -2.76 27.84 0.32
N GLN A 457 -2.28 27.48 1.51
CA GLN A 457 -0.84 27.43 1.79
C GLN A 457 -0.14 26.33 0.96
N ALA A 458 -0.74 25.13 0.89
CA ALA A 458 -0.21 24.03 0.11
C ALA A 458 -0.20 24.33 -1.40
N GLN A 459 -1.32 24.82 -1.94
CA GLN A 459 -1.45 25.18 -3.36
C GLN A 459 -0.49 26.31 -3.76
N THR A 460 -0.32 27.34 -2.91
CA THR A 460 0.63 28.44 -3.18
C THR A 460 2.06 27.92 -3.32
N ALA A 461 2.48 27.02 -2.43
CA ALA A 461 3.81 26.44 -2.47
C ALA A 461 4.02 25.55 -3.70
N PHE A 462 3.01 24.74 -4.05
CA PHE A 462 3.04 23.87 -5.22
C PHE A 462 3.08 24.65 -6.54
N ASN A 463 2.22 25.67 -6.69
CA ASN A 463 2.19 26.49 -7.90
C ASN A 463 3.47 27.30 -8.09
N SER A 464 4.08 27.75 -6.99
CA SER A 464 5.41 28.39 -7.02
C SER A 464 6.49 27.41 -7.47
N ALA A 465 6.40 26.14 -7.05
CA ALA A 465 7.32 25.08 -7.49
C ALA A 465 7.17 24.75 -8.99
N LEU A 466 5.94 24.66 -9.51
CA LEU A 466 5.69 24.48 -10.94
C LEU A 466 6.36 25.59 -11.78
N ALA A 467 6.19 26.85 -11.37
CA ALA A 467 6.80 27.99 -12.02
C ALA A 467 8.33 27.91 -11.98
N SER A 468 8.92 27.52 -10.85
CA SER A 468 10.37 27.37 -10.69
C SER A 468 10.96 26.22 -11.53
N VAL A 469 10.24 25.11 -11.67
CA VAL A 469 10.70 23.94 -12.44
C VAL A 469 10.40 24.09 -13.94
N GLY A 470 9.50 25.01 -14.31
CA GLY A 470 9.13 25.26 -15.70
C GLY A 470 8.13 24.24 -16.27
N VAL A 471 7.24 23.70 -15.44
CA VAL A 471 6.18 22.76 -15.87
C VAL A 471 4.84 23.48 -15.89
N ALA A 472 4.11 23.35 -17.00
CA ALA A 472 2.79 23.95 -17.15
C ALA A 472 1.77 23.33 -16.19
N GLY A 473 0.92 24.16 -15.58
CA GLY A 473 -0.13 23.72 -14.65
C GLY A 473 -1.18 22.79 -15.27
N SER A 474 -1.27 22.71 -16.60
CA SER A 474 -2.15 21.78 -17.32
C SER A 474 -1.43 20.54 -17.87
N ALA A 475 -0.13 20.39 -17.61
CA ALA A 475 0.65 19.28 -18.13
C ALA A 475 0.18 17.93 -17.55
N THR A 476 0.53 16.86 -18.26
CA THR A 476 0.49 15.50 -17.72
C THR A 476 1.86 14.90 -17.94
N LEU A 477 2.52 14.55 -16.84
CA LEU A 477 3.82 13.89 -16.82
C LEU A 477 3.61 12.38 -16.67
N ASP A 478 4.54 11.56 -17.15
CA ASP A 478 4.48 10.10 -16.95
C ASP A 478 5.53 9.66 -15.92
N LEU A 479 5.10 9.09 -14.80
CA LEU A 479 6.02 8.59 -13.76
C LEU A 479 6.91 7.44 -14.27
N SER A 480 6.44 6.68 -15.28
CA SER A 480 7.26 5.64 -15.90
C SER A 480 8.33 6.18 -16.85
N ASN A 481 8.28 7.47 -17.21
CA ASN A 481 9.33 8.12 -17.97
C ASN A 481 10.36 8.77 -17.04
N GLY A 482 11.64 8.38 -17.15
CA GLY A 482 12.69 8.88 -16.25
C GLY A 482 12.86 10.40 -16.23
N ALA A 483 12.70 11.10 -17.35
CA ALA A 483 12.83 12.55 -17.41
C ALA A 483 11.62 13.25 -16.75
N ASN A 484 10.41 12.76 -17.04
CA ASN A 484 9.19 13.27 -16.40
C ASN A 484 9.16 12.97 -14.90
N ARG A 485 9.60 11.77 -14.48
CA ARG A 485 9.76 11.42 -13.07
C ARG A 485 10.72 12.37 -12.34
N ALA A 486 11.85 12.71 -12.95
CA ALA A 486 12.76 13.71 -12.39
C ALA A 486 12.10 15.09 -12.23
N GLN A 487 11.24 15.50 -13.17
CA GLN A 487 10.45 16.73 -13.05
C GLN A 487 9.42 16.63 -11.92
N ILE A 488 8.70 15.51 -11.80
CA ILE A 488 7.74 15.25 -10.70
C ILE A 488 8.46 15.39 -9.35
N PHE A 489 9.60 14.73 -9.17
CA PHE A 489 10.39 14.83 -7.94
C PHE A 489 10.86 16.27 -7.68
N SER A 490 11.35 16.98 -8.69
CA SER A 490 11.81 18.36 -8.53
C SER A 490 10.68 19.32 -8.12
N ILE A 491 9.47 19.14 -8.66
CA ILE A 491 8.28 19.91 -8.26
C ILE A 491 7.98 19.66 -6.79
N LEU A 492 7.92 18.38 -6.37
CA LEU A 492 7.57 18.01 -5.01
C LEU A 492 8.62 18.46 -3.99
N GLU A 493 9.92 18.29 -4.29
CA GLU A 493 11.03 18.77 -3.45
C GLU A 493 10.94 20.29 -3.25
N THR A 494 10.75 21.03 -4.34
CA THR A 494 10.62 22.49 -4.30
C THR A 494 9.37 22.92 -3.54
N ALA A 495 8.23 22.24 -3.74
CA ALA A 495 6.98 22.57 -3.06
C ALA A 495 7.07 22.35 -1.54
N ILE A 496 7.74 21.27 -1.10
CA ILE A 496 8.00 20.99 0.32
C ILE A 496 8.90 22.06 0.93
N GLY A 497 10.00 22.42 0.26
CA GLY A 497 10.89 23.49 0.70
C GLY A 497 10.21 24.86 0.76
N ASN A 498 9.34 25.17 -0.21
CA ASN A 498 8.51 26.37 -0.21
C ASN A 498 7.55 26.38 0.97
N LEU A 499 6.91 25.25 1.30
CA LEU A 499 6.02 25.15 2.48
C LEU A 499 6.77 25.42 3.78
N GLU A 500 7.93 24.78 4.01
CA GLU A 500 8.73 25.05 5.20
C GLU A 500 9.10 26.54 5.32
N THR A 501 9.50 27.15 4.21
CA THR A 501 9.88 28.57 4.14
C THR A 501 8.70 29.47 4.44
N ASN A 502 7.55 29.24 3.79
CA ASN A 502 6.33 30.05 3.95
C ASN A 502 5.72 29.92 5.34
N LEU A 503 5.81 28.74 5.95
CA LEU A 503 5.30 28.46 7.30
C LEU A 503 6.28 28.81 8.41
N ASN A 504 7.55 29.12 8.06
CA ASN A 504 8.65 29.32 8.99
C ASN A 504 8.78 28.17 10.00
N THR A 505 8.74 26.93 9.49
CA THR A 505 8.84 25.70 10.30
C THR A 505 9.65 24.64 9.57
N LYS A 506 10.18 23.67 10.33
CA LYS A 506 10.78 22.46 9.77
C LYS A 506 9.86 21.28 9.97
N PHE A 507 9.69 20.46 8.93
CA PHE A 507 8.87 19.25 9.05
C PHE A 507 9.51 18.19 9.95
N SER A 508 10.84 18.22 10.11
CA SER A 508 11.55 17.40 11.10
C SER A 508 11.39 17.86 12.56
N ALA A 509 10.75 18.99 12.82
CA ALA A 509 10.65 19.54 14.17
C ALA A 509 9.94 18.56 15.12
N THR A 510 10.55 18.30 16.27
CA THR A 510 10.01 17.46 17.33
C THR A 510 9.69 18.25 18.60
N THR A 511 8.82 17.69 19.43
CA THR A 511 8.47 18.20 20.75
C THR A 511 8.19 17.05 21.71
N SER A 512 8.47 17.27 23.00
CA SER A 512 8.07 16.37 24.09
C SER A 512 6.77 16.81 24.78
N ALA A 513 6.16 17.90 24.32
CA ALA A 513 4.89 18.40 24.82
C ALA A 513 3.75 18.05 23.86
N GLN A 514 2.56 17.81 24.43
CA GLN A 514 1.34 17.71 23.66
C GLN A 514 0.99 19.09 23.07
N LEU A 515 0.75 19.13 21.76
CA LEU A 515 0.35 20.30 20.99
C LEU A 515 -1.15 20.37 20.71
#